data_AF-A0A959FZT4-F1
#
_entry.id   AF-A0A959FZT4-F1
#
_cell.length_a   1.000
_cell.length_b   1.000
_cell.length_c   1.000
_cell.angle_alpha   90.00
_cell.angle_beta   90.00
_cell.angle_gamma   90.00
#
_symmetry.space_group_name_H-M   'P 1'
#
loop_
_entity.id
_entity.type
_entity.pdbx_description
1 polymer ?
#
loop_
_entity_poly.entity_id
_entity_poly.type
_entity_poly.pdbx_seq_one_letter_code
_entity_poly.pdbx_strand_id
1 'polypeptide(L)' 'EGLGMNFNDFVNSYRVAAFKERVQQDAYRHHTLLAIALMVGFNSKTAFNRSFKKLTGQTPRQFLQANDGQE' A
#
# COMPACT_ATOMS: atom_id res chain seq x y z
N GLU A 1 -0.01 13.25 25.90
CA GLU A 1 -0.17 13.38 24.44
C GLU A 1 -0.05 12.00 23.82
N GLY A 2 -1.08 11.52 23.12
CA GLY A 2 -1.02 10.21 22.46
C GLY A 2 -0.17 10.33 21.20
N LEU A 3 0.80 9.44 21.03
CA LEU A 3 1.46 9.21 19.75
C LEU A 3 0.35 9.23 18.68
N GLY A 4 0.39 10.13 17.70
CA GLY A 4 -0.68 10.35 16.71
C GLY A 4 -0.96 9.15 15.77
N MET A 5 -0.58 7.95 16.20
CA MET A 5 -0.80 6.65 15.60
C MET A 5 -1.63 5.80 16.54
N ASN A 6 -2.86 5.49 16.10
CA ASN A 6 -3.67 4.47 16.75
C ASN A 6 -3.12 3.07 16.39
N PHE A 7 -3.51 2.01 17.11
CA PHE A 7 -3.09 0.62 16.80
C PHE A 7 -3.28 0.25 15.32
N ASN A 8 -4.36 0.75 14.70
CA ASN A 8 -4.60 0.59 13.27
C ASN A 8 -3.52 1.21 12.38
N ASP A 9 -2.96 2.36 12.75
CA ASP A 9 -1.89 3.01 11.99
C ASP A 9 -0.61 2.19 12.02
N PHE A 10 -0.27 1.66 13.20
CA PHE A 10 0.86 0.75 13.38
C PHE A 10 0.72 -0.47 12.47
N VAL A 11 -0.40 -1.21 12.56
CA VAL A 11 -0.65 -2.38 11.71
C VAL A 11 -0.66 -2.01 10.23
N ASN A 12 -1.31 -0.89 9.86
CA ASN A 12 -1.37 -0.46 8.47
C ASN A 12 0.01 -0.08 7.91
N SER A 13 0.95 0.38 8.74
CA SER A 13 2.34 0.62 8.32
C SER A 13 2.99 -0.66 7.78
N TYR A 14 2.87 -1.77 8.52
CA TYR A 14 3.35 -3.08 8.06
C TYR A 14 2.63 -3.56 6.80
N ARG A 15 1.30 -3.39 6.72
CA ARG A 15 0.54 -3.77 5.52
C ARG A 15 0.96 -2.98 4.29
N VAL A 16 1.23 -1.67 4.44
CA VAL A 16 1.72 -0.82 3.35
C VAL A 16 3.13 -1.22 2.92
N ALA A 17 4.03 -1.51 3.86
CA ALA A 17 5.36 -2.02 3.53
C ALA A 17 5.27 -3.33 2.73
N ALA A 18 4.47 -4.28 3.22
CA ALA A 18 4.24 -5.58 2.58
C ALA A 18 3.58 -5.46 1.19
N PHE A 19 2.77 -4.42 0.96
CA PHE A 19 2.22 -4.10 -0.35
C PHE A 19 3.29 -3.58 -1.31
N LYS A 20 4.18 -2.68 -0.83
CA LYS A 20 5.27 -2.14 -1.64
C LYS A 20 6.23 -3.22 -2.10
N GLU A 21 6.48 -4.23 -1.27
CA GLU A 21 7.32 -5.37 -1.68
C GLU A 21 6.63 -6.25 -2.72
N ARG A 22 5.35 -6.58 -2.50
CA ARG A 22 4.59 -7.43 -3.45
C ARG A 22 4.43 -6.76 -4.81
N VAL A 23 4.13 -5.47 -4.84
CA VAL A 23 3.91 -4.76 -6.10
C VAL A 23 5.19 -4.60 -6.95
N GLN A 24 6.36 -4.81 -6.35
CA GLN A 24 7.65 -4.82 -7.04
C GLN A 24 8.03 -6.20 -7.59
N GLN A 25 7.36 -7.26 -7.15
CA GLN A 25 7.61 -8.60 -7.67
C GLN A 25 6.87 -8.78 -9.00
N ASP A 26 7.57 -9.34 -9.98
CA ASP A 26 7.05 -9.53 -11.35
C ASP A 26 5.76 -10.39 -11.36
N ALA A 27 5.65 -11.33 -10.41
CA ALA A 27 4.47 -12.16 -10.18
C ALA A 27 3.16 -11.37 -9.95
N TYR A 28 3.25 -10.12 -9.49
CA TYR A 28 2.08 -9.28 -9.21
C TYR A 28 1.79 -8.22 -10.28
N ARG A 29 2.53 -8.18 -11.39
CA ARG A 29 2.26 -7.25 -12.51
C ARG A 29 0.88 -7.45 -13.14
N HIS A 30 0.35 -8.67 -13.07
CA HIS A 30 -1.00 -9.00 -13.56
C HIS A 30 -2.10 -8.79 -12.51
N HIS A 31 -1.75 -8.52 -11.25
CA HIS A 31 -2.71 -8.31 -10.18
C HIS A 31 -3.10 -6.84 -10.08
N THR A 32 -4.39 -6.58 -9.90
CA THR A 32 -4.85 -5.21 -9.64
C THR A 32 -4.35 -4.72 -8.29
N LEU A 33 -4.14 -3.41 -8.16
CA LEU A 33 -3.76 -2.79 -6.88
C LEU A 33 -4.71 -3.17 -5.73
N LEU A 34 -5.99 -3.33 -6.05
CA LEU A 34 -6.99 -3.76 -5.08
C LEU A 34 -6.74 -5.20 -4.62
N ALA A 35 -6.44 -6.13 -5.53
CA ALA A 35 -6.14 -7.51 -5.18
C ALA A 35 -4.94 -7.59 -4.22
N ILE A 36 -3.86 -6.87 -4.50
CA ILE A 36 -2.67 -6.84 -3.63
C ILE A 36 -3.00 -6.21 -2.28
N ALA A 37 -3.79 -5.12 -2.26
CA ALA A 37 -4.24 -4.51 -1.01
C ALA A 37 -5.08 -5.47 -0.15
N LEU A 38 -5.96 -6.26 -0.77
CA LEU A 38 -6.75 -7.28 -0.07
C LEU A 38 -5.83 -8.40 0.48
N MET A 39 -4.83 -8.84 -0.30
CA MET A 39 -3.87 -9.87 0.12
C MET A 39 -3.01 -9.45 1.33
N VAL A 40 -2.68 -8.17 1.48
CA VAL A 40 -1.95 -7.66 2.66
C VAL A 40 -2.87 -7.33 3.84
N GLY A 41 -4.16 -7.65 3.74
CA GLY A 41 -5.11 -7.55 4.86
C GLY A 41 -5.87 -6.23 4.97
N PHE A 42 -5.98 -5.43 3.91
CA PHE A 42 -6.95 -4.33 3.88
C PHE A 42 -8.35 -4.87 3.58
N ASN A 43 -9.35 -4.36 4.31
CA ASN A 43 -10.75 -4.74 4.10
C ASN A 43 -11.41 -4.04 2.90
N SER A 44 -10.83 -2.94 2.39
CA SER A 44 -11.44 -2.12 1.34
C SER A 44 -10.44 -1.19 0.65
N LYS A 45 -10.75 -0.83 -0.60
CA LYS A 45 -10.00 0.16 -1.39
C LYS A 45 -9.87 1.52 -0.68
N THR A 46 -10.94 2.00 -0.05
CA THR A 46 -10.95 3.31 0.63
C THR A 46 -10.02 3.32 1.85
N ALA A 47 -10.04 2.27 2.66
CA ALA A 47 -9.15 2.12 3.81
C ALA A 47 -7.69 2.05 3.36
N PHE A 48 -7.42 1.24 2.33
CA PHE A 48 -6.10 1.15 1.72
C PHE A 48 -5.61 2.51 1.21
N ASN A 49 -6.37 3.19 0.36
CA ASN A 49 -5.96 4.47 -0.23
C ASN A 49 -5.68 5.54 0.83
N ARG A 50 -6.50 5.61 1.88
CA ARG A 50 -6.28 6.54 3.01
C ARG A 50 -5.00 6.22 3.74
N SER A 51 -4.81 4.97 4.18
CA SER A 51 -3.61 4.56 4.92
C SER A 51 -2.36 4.68 4.05
N PHE A 52 -2.41 4.25 2.80
CA PHE A 52 -1.29 4.32 1.87
C PHE A 52 -0.87 5.77 1.61
N LYS A 53 -1.82 6.68 1.31
CA LYS A 53 -1.49 8.10 1.11
C LYS A 53 -0.97 8.74 2.39
N LYS A 54 -1.54 8.41 3.56
CA LYS A 54 -1.07 8.93 4.84
C LYS A 54 0.37 8.50 5.14
N LEU A 55 0.71 7.23 4.87
CA LEU A 55 2.02 6.64 5.21
C LEU A 55 3.10 6.92 4.17
N THR A 56 2.73 7.08 2.90
CA THR A 56 3.68 7.22 1.79
C THR A 56 3.70 8.62 1.17
N GLY A 57 2.72 9.47 1.48
CA GLY A 57 2.54 10.78 0.84
C GLY A 57 1.94 10.72 -0.58
N GLN A 58 1.93 9.55 -1.21
CA GLN A 58 1.51 9.37 -2.61
C GLN A 58 0.37 8.37 -2.76
N THR A 59 -0.29 8.36 -3.92
CA THR A 59 -1.31 7.35 -4.22
C THR A 59 -0.64 6.06 -4.70
N PRO A 60 -1.26 4.89 -4.48
CA PRO A 60 -0.67 3.62 -4.91
C PRO A 60 -0.46 3.54 -6.43
N ARG A 61 -1.27 4.25 -7.22
CA ARG A 61 -1.07 4.38 -8.67
C ARG A 61 0.15 5.24 -9.04
N GLN A 62 0.43 6.31 -8.29
CA GLN A 62 1.66 7.09 -8.47
C GLN A 62 2.90 6.27 -8.08
N PHE A 63 2.79 5.46 -7.03
CA PHE A 63 3.86 4.53 -6.66
C PHE A 63 4.18 3.52 -7.76
N LEU A 64 3.16 2.95 -8.41
CA LEU A 64 3.34 2.09 -9.57
C LEU A 64 4.02 2.80 -10.74
N GLN A 65 3.52 3.97 -11.14
CA GLN A 65 4.05 4.70 -12.29
C GLN A 65 5.52 5.09 -12.11
N ALA A 66 5.94 5.38 -10.88
CA ALA A 66 7.34 5.66 -10.57
C ALA A 66 8.25 4.43 -10.78
N ASN A 67 7.70 3.22 -10.66
CA ASN A 67 8.44 1.96 -10.80
C ASN A 67 8.36 1.34 -12.21
N ASP A 68 7.31 1.63 -12.97
CA ASP A 68 7.11 1.13 -14.34
C ASP A 68 8.08 1.77 -15.36
N GLY A 69 8.71 2.90 -14.99
CA GLY A 69 9.70 3.60 -15.81
C GLY A 69 11.17 3.26 -15.52
N GLN A 70 11.45 2.20 -14.76
CA GLN A 70 12.81 1.65 -14.63
C GLN A 70 12.94 0.41 -15.52
N GLU A 71 13.13 0.65 -16.81
CA GLU A 71 13.73 -0.29 -17.77
C GLU A 71 15.25 -0.10 -17.82
#